data_AF-A0A7S8J093-F1
#
_entry.id   AF-A0A7S8J093-F1
#
_cell.length_a   1.000
_cell.length_b   1.000
_cell.length_c   1.000
_cell.angle_alpha   90.00
_cell.angle_beta   90.00
_cell.angle_gamma   90.00
#
_symmetry.space_group_name_H-M   'P 1'
#
loop_
_entity.id
_entity.type
_entity.pdbx_description
1 polymer ?
#
loop_
_entity_poly.entity_id
_entity_poly.type
_entity_poly.pdbx_seq_one_letter_code
_entity_poly.pdbx_strand_id
1 'polypeptide(L)' 'MDRLIRLLEAGRVDPRPMTTHRFAFDQVDRAFFLIETKEDEISKPLISFHG' A
#
# COMPACT_ATOMS: atom_id res chain seq x y z
N MET A 1 -11.76 -11.94 -8.57
CA MET A 1 -11.05 -11.58 -7.30
C MET A 1 -11.88 -11.96 -6.07
N ASP A 2 -12.84 -12.86 -6.25
CA ASP A 2 -14.06 -12.85 -5.43
C ASP A 2 -13.81 -13.47 -4.06
N ARG A 3 -12.90 -14.44 -3.98
CA ARG A 3 -12.55 -15.08 -2.70
C ARG A 3 -11.89 -14.12 -1.71
N LEU A 4 -11.00 -13.25 -2.19
CA LEU A 4 -10.30 -12.30 -1.32
C LEU A 4 -11.23 -11.16 -0.88
N ILE A 5 -12.06 -10.65 -1.79
CA ILE A 5 -13.03 -9.60 -1.49
C ILE A 5 -14.02 -10.08 -0.42
N ARG A 6 -14.52 -11.33 -0.52
CA ARG A 6 -15.40 -11.91 0.52
C ARG A 6 -14.76 -11.96 1.91
N LEU A 7 -13.44 -12.11 2.02
CA LEU A 7 -12.76 -12.05 3.32
C LEU A 7 -12.79 -10.64 3.92
N LEU A 8 -12.68 -9.61 3.07
CA LEU A 8 -12.78 -8.21 3.49
C LEU A 8 -14.21 -7.87 3.90
N GLU A 9 -15.19 -8.22 3.07
CA GLU A 9 -16.63 -7.98 3.32
C GLU A 9 -17.11 -8.67 4.58
N ALA A 10 -16.65 -9.89 4.83
CA ALA A 10 -16.96 -10.65 6.04
C ALA A 10 -16.12 -10.23 7.26
N GLY A 11 -15.27 -9.20 7.16
CA GLY A 11 -14.43 -8.70 8.26
C GLY A 11 -13.39 -9.71 8.76
N ARG A 12 -13.02 -10.71 7.95
CA ARG A 12 -12.09 -11.78 8.34
C ARG A 12 -10.63 -11.36 8.30
N VAL A 13 -10.31 -10.32 7.53
CA VAL A 13 -8.97 -9.78 7.35
C VAL A 13 -9.05 -8.26 7.25
N ASP A 14 -8.19 -7.57 7.99
CA ASP A 14 -7.94 -6.14 7.80
C ASP A 14 -6.60 -5.93 7.07
N PRO A 15 -6.59 -5.48 5.80
CA PRO A 15 -5.37 -5.27 5.04
C PRO A 15 -4.72 -3.90 5.31
N ARG A 16 -5.42 -2.98 6.01
CA ARG A 16 -4.94 -1.60 6.23
C ARG A 16 -3.53 -1.54 6.84
N PRO A 17 -3.14 -2.39 7.80
CA PRO A 17 -1.79 -2.36 8.39
C PRO A 17 -0.66 -2.67 7.40
N MET A 18 -0.93 -3.27 6.24
CA MET A 18 0.11 -3.54 5.24
C MET A 18 0.61 -2.26 4.56
N THR A 19 -0.22 -1.22 4.50
CA THR A 19 0.13 0.07 3.89
C THR A 19 0.77 0.96 4.95
N THR A 20 2.11 1.00 4.97
CA THR A 20 2.85 1.85 5.92
C THR A 20 3.09 3.26 5.39
N HIS A 21 3.12 3.44 4.07
CA HIS A 21 3.42 4.73 3.43
C HIS A 21 2.40 5.07 2.33
N ARG A 22 2.11 6.35 2.20
CA ARG A 22 1.22 6.90 1.16
C ARG A 22 1.94 8.01 0.43
N PHE A 23 1.83 8.00 -0.90
CA PHE A 23 2.49 8.96 -1.78
C PHE A 23 1.49 9.52 -2.78
N ALA A 24 1.69 10.77 -3.17
CA ALA A 24 1.04 11.33 -4.36
C ALA A 24 1.71 10.78 -5.64
N PHE A 25 1.05 10.95 -6.79
CA PHE A 25 1.54 10.40 -8.06
C PHE A 25 2.89 10.99 -8.50
N ASP A 26 3.17 12.25 -8.20
CA ASP A 26 4.45 12.91 -8.47
C ASP A 26 5.62 12.40 -7.60
N GLN A 27 5.34 11.54 -6.61
CA GLN A 27 6.31 10.95 -5.70
C GLN A 27 6.58 9.47 -5.98
N VAL A 28 6.14 8.95 -7.12
CA VAL A 28 6.29 7.53 -7.49
C VAL A 28 7.75 7.07 -7.41
N ASP A 29 8.70 7.84 -7.92
CA ASP A 29 10.12 7.46 -7.91
C ASP A 29 10.66 7.31 -6.48
N ARG A 30 10.24 8.18 -5.56
CA ARG A 30 10.60 8.07 -4.14
C ARG A 30 10.03 6.80 -3.51
N ALA A 31 8.77 6.49 -3.81
CA ALA A 31 8.13 5.28 -3.30
C ALA A 31 8.83 4.00 -3.79
N PHE A 32 9.28 4.00 -5.05
CA PHE A 32 10.06 2.91 -5.63
C PHE A 32 11.44 2.78 -4.99
N PHE A 33 12.15 3.90 -4.78
CA PHE A 33 13.44 3.89 -4.11
C PHE A 33 13.34 3.27 -2.70
N LEU A 34 12.39 3.73 -1.89
CA LEU A 34 12.24 3.23 -0.52
C LEU A 34 11.90 1.73 -0.48
N ILE A 35 10.99 1.25 -1.34
CA ILE A 35 10.64 -0.19 -1.33
C ILE A 35 11.79 -1.08 -1.84
N GLU A 36 12.66 -0.55 -2.70
CA GLU A 36 13.88 -1.21 -3.17
C GLU A 36 14.92 -1.30 -2.06
N THR A 37 15.21 -0.18 -1.39
CA THR A 37 16.26 -0.11 -0.34
C THR A 37 15.79 -0.62 1.02
N LYS A 38 14.47 -0.82 1.20
CA LYS A 38 13.85 -1.20 2.49
C LYS A 38 14.10 -0.19 3.61
N GLU A 39 14.24 1.08 3.24
CA GLU A 39 14.38 2.18 4.18
C GLU A 39 13.03 2.59 4.80
N ASP A 40 13.10 3.35 5.89
CA ASP A 40 11.92 3.95 6.55
C ASP A 40 10.84 2.93 6.97
N GLU A 41 11.24 1.69 7.31
CA GLU A 41 10.33 0.61 7.70
C GLU A 41 9.21 0.34 6.66
N ILE A 42 9.48 0.65 5.38
CA ILE A 42 8.49 0.52 4.32
C ILE A 42 8.13 -0.95 4.05
N SER A 43 6.82 -1.25 4.06
CA SER A 43 6.30 -2.59 3.74
C SER A 43 5.54 -2.59 2.42
N LYS A 44 4.47 -1.78 2.31
CA LYS A 44 3.78 -1.51 1.04
C LYS A 44 3.46 -0.03 0.88
N PRO A 45 3.99 0.65 -0.14
CA PRO A 45 3.52 1.98 -0.52
C PRO A 45 2.15 1.90 -1.18
N LEU A 46 1.33 2.93 -0.97
CA LEU A 46 0.13 3.19 -1.74
C LEU A 46 0.27 4.53 -2.47
N ILE A 47 0.23 4.48 -3.81
CA ILE A 47 0.26 5.67 -4.66
C ILE A 47 -1.18 6.12 -4.93
N SER A 48 -1.48 7.38 -4.63
CA SER A 48 -2.77 8.00 -4.93
C SER A 48 -2.67 8.82 -6.23
N PHE A 49 -3.52 8.49 -7.21
CA PHE A 49 -3.61 9.20 -8.50
C PHE A 49 -4.56 10.41 -8.47
N HIS A 50 -5.31 10.56 -7.38
CA HIS A 50 -6.22 11.66 -7.16
C HIS A 50 -5.60 12.54 -6.08
N GLY A 51 -5.05 13.67 -6.51
CA GLY A 51 -4.56 14.78 -5.69
C GLY A 51 -5.10 16.07 -6.28
#